data_AF-A0A6C0CRH3-F1
#
_entry.id   AF-A0A6C0CRH3-F1
#
_cell.length_a   1.000
_cell.length_b   1.000
_cell.length_c   1.000
_cell.angle_alpha   90.00
_cell.angle_beta   90.00
_cell.angle_gamma   90.00
#
_symmetry.space_group_name_H-M   'P 1'
#
loop_
_entity.id
_entity.type
_entity.pdbx_description
1 polymer ?
#
loop_
_entity_poly.entity_id
_entity_poly.type
_entity_poly.pdbx_seq_one_letter_code
_entity_poly.pdbx_strand_id
1 'polypeptide(L)' 'MPDKTLKVGSRRQVYNGSAEKTSGGLKKEDLIKNKHGRIVSSKKHHTMRRKSE' A
#
# COMPACT_ATOMS: atom_id res chain seq x y z
N MET A 1 22.04 10.45 12.33
CA MET A 1 20.91 9.62 12.79
C MET A 1 20.52 8.73 11.63
N PRO A 2 20.65 7.39 11.70
CA PRO A 2 20.24 6.56 10.58
C PRO A 2 18.73 6.68 10.46
N ASP A 3 18.28 7.35 9.39
CA ASP A 3 16.94 7.27 8.82
C ASP A 3 16.55 5.79 8.75
N LYS A 4 15.85 5.30 9.78
CA LYS A 4 15.47 3.88 9.84
C LYS A 4 14.18 3.70 9.06
N THR A 5 14.19 4.10 7.80
CA THR A 5 13.16 3.71 6.85
C THR A 5 13.23 2.18 6.75
N LEU A 6 12.18 1.53 7.22
CA LEU A 6 12.10 0.08 7.16
C LEU A 6 12.03 -0.32 5.69
N LYS A 7 13.01 -1.10 5.22
CA LYS A 7 13.02 -1.64 3.86
C LYS A 7 11.73 -2.40 3.51
N VAL A 8 11.09 -3.01 4.50
CA VAL A 8 9.81 -3.71 4.36
C VAL A 8 8.92 -3.37 5.56
N GLY A 9 7.69 -2.93 5.30
CA GLY A 9 6.72 -2.63 6.35
C GLY A 9 5.29 -3.01 6.01
N SER A 10 4.37 -2.72 6.92
CA SER A 10 2.93 -2.82 6.66
C SER A 10 2.47 -1.77 5.65
N ARG A 11 1.33 -2.01 4.99
CA ARG A 11 0.72 -1.03 4.06
C ARG A 11 0.54 0.36 4.71
N ARG A 12 0.23 0.39 6.00
CA ARG A 12 0.07 1.64 6.76
C ARG A 12 1.39 2.37 6.98
N GLN A 13 2.46 1.63 7.31
CA GLN A 13 3.81 2.20 7.44
C GLN A 13 4.32 2.77 6.12
N VAL A 14 4.12 2.05 5.00
CA VAL A 14 4.53 2.51 3.67
C VAL A 14 3.74 3.74 3.23
N TYR A 15 2.43 3.76 3.47
CA TYR A 15 1.59 4.92 3.17
C TYR A 15 2.00 6.16 3.98
N ASN A 16 2.35 5.97 5.26
CA ASN A 16 2.82 7.02 6.15
C ASN A 16 4.29 7.43 5.92
N GLY A 17 5.04 6.71 5.08
CA GLY A 17 6.46 7.00 4.80
C GLY A 17 7.46 6.43 5.82
N SER A 18 7.01 5.59 6.75
CA SER A 18 7.89 4.90 7.71
C SER A 18 8.60 3.66 7.10
N ALA A 19 8.18 3.23 5.91
CA ALA A 19 8.75 2.09 5.21
C ALA A 19 8.76 2.32 3.68
N GLU A 20 9.75 1.74 2.99
CA GLU A 20 9.93 1.94 1.54
C GLU A 20 8.92 1.13 0.70
N LYS A 21 8.69 -0.13 1.09
CA LYS A 21 7.83 -1.08 0.38
C LYS A 21 7.14 -2.03 1.35
N THR A 22 6.06 -2.64 0.89
CA THR A 22 5.37 -3.70 1.63
C THR A 22 6.07 -5.04 1.45
N SER A 23 5.71 -6.05 2.24
CA SER A 23 6.20 -7.43 2.06
C SER A 23 5.95 -7.98 0.65
N GLY A 24 4.92 -7.50 -0.04
CA GLY A 24 4.61 -7.84 -1.43
C GLY A 24 5.22 -6.89 -2.48
N GLY A 25 6.20 -6.06 -2.11
CA GLY A 25 6.88 -5.16 -3.04
C GLY A 25 6.10 -3.90 -3.43
N LEU A 26 4.89 -3.67 -2.90
CA LEU A 26 4.10 -2.48 -3.21
C LEU A 26 4.73 -1.24 -2.56
N LYS A 27 4.90 -0.16 -3.35
CA LYS A 27 5.35 1.14 -2.88
C LYS A 27 4.15 2.03 -2.52
N LYS A 28 4.42 3.21 -1.96
CA LYS A 28 3.38 4.20 -1.62
C LYS A 28 2.51 4.58 -2.82
N GLU A 29 3.10 4.71 -4.00
CA GLU A 29 2.41 5.00 -5.28
C GLU A 29 1.38 3.92 -5.67
N ASP A 30 1.65 2.67 -5.30
CA ASP A 30 0.77 1.54 -5.58
C ASP A 30 -0.36 1.40 -4.54
N LEU A 31 -0.33 2.18 -3.45
CA LEU A 31 -1.27 2.07 -2.33
C LEU A 31 -2.30 3.20 -2.38
N ILE A 32 -3.58 2.81 -2.34
CA ILE A 32 -4.71 3.73 -2.35
C ILE A 32 -5.55 3.48 -1.09
N LYS A 33 -6.00 4.57 -0.47
CA LYS A 33 -6.99 4.51 0.61
C LYS A 33 -8.38 4.45 0.00
N ASN A 34 -9.11 3.36 0.25
CA ASN A 34 -10.49 3.23 -0.21
C ASN A 34 -11.45 4.08 0.64
N LYS A 35 -12.71 4.20 0.20
CA LYS A 35 -13.75 4.94 0.92
C LYS A 35 -13.99 4.46 2.36
N HIS A 36 -13.66 3.20 2.65
CA HIS A 36 -13.76 2.58 3.99
C HIS A 36 -12.51 2.79 4.85
N GLY A 37 -11.56 3.64 4.42
CA GLY A 37 -10.34 3.94 5.16
C GLY A 37 -9.27 2.85 5.15
N ARG A 38 -9.44 1.79 4.35
CA ARG A 38 -8.46 0.70 4.21
C ARG A 38 -7.45 1.04 3.13
N ILE A 39 -6.18 0.77 3.41
CA ILE A 39 -5.09 0.94 2.45
C ILE A 39 -4.98 -0.35 1.63
N VAL A 40 -5.35 -0.28 0.36
CA VAL A 40 -5.37 -1.39 -0.60
C VAL A 40 -4.44 -1.09 -1.77
N SER A 41 -4.06 -2.09 -2.56
CA SER A 41 -3.32 -1.85 -3.79
C SER A 41 -4.23 -1.27 -4.87
N SER A 42 -3.70 -0.34 -5.67
CA SER A 42 -4.38 0.26 -6.81
C SER A 42 -4.93 -0.80 -7.77
N LYS A 43 -4.10 -1.80 -8.12
CA LYS A 43 -4.51 -2.95 -8.94
C LYS A 43 -5.76 -3.65 -8.38
N LYS A 44 -5.80 -3.94 -7.08
CA LYS A 44 -6.94 -4.63 -6.46
C LYS A 44 -8.20 -3.75 -6.46
N HIS A 45 -8.05 -2.45 -6.24
CA HIS A 45 -9.16 -1.50 -6.32
C HIS A 45 -9.78 -1.44 -7.73
N HIS A 46 -8.96 -1.46 -8.79
CA HIS A 46 -9.43 -1.45 -10.18
C HIS A 46 -9.98 -2.80 -10.65
N THR A 47 -9.41 -3.92 -10.19
CA THR A 47 -9.88 -5.27 -10.56
C THR A 47 -11.19 -5.64 -9.86
N MET A 48 -11.43 -5.19 -8.62
CA MET A 48 -12.65 -5.54 -7.87
C MET A 48 -13.94 -5.02 -8.52
N ARG A 49 -13.90 -3.88 -9.23
CA ARG A 49 -15.08 -3.36 -9.96
C ARG A 49 -15.39 -4.14 -11.25
N ARG A 50 -14.51 -5.05 -11.67
CA ARG A 50 -14.63 -5.81 -12.92
C ARG A 50 -15.04 -7.27 -12.73
N LYS A 51 -15.19 -7.74 -11.50
CA LYS A 51 -15.49 -9.16 -11.21
C LYS A 51 -16.92 -9.31 -10.70
N SER A 52 -17.86 -9.12 -11.63
CA SER A 52 -19.26 -9.51 -11.50
C SER A 52 -19.67 -10.08 -12.86
N GLU A 53 -19.28 -11.32 -13.11
CA GLU A 53 -19.81 -12.18 -14.16
C GLU A 53 -20.00 -13.57 -13.55
#